data_AF-A0AAT9HN82-F1
#
_entry.id   AF-A0AAT9HN82-F1
#
_cell.length_a   1.000
_cell.length_b   1.000
_cell.length_c   1.000
_cell.angle_alpha   90.00
_cell.angle_beta   90.00
_cell.angle_gamma   90.00
#
_symmetry.space_group_name_H-M   'P 1'
#
loop_
_entity.id
_entity.type
_entity.pdbx_description
1 polymer ?
#
loop_
_entity_poly.entity_id
_entity_poly.type
_entity_poly.pdbx_seq_one_letter_code
_entity_poly.pdbx_strand_id
1 'polypeptide(L)'
;MKALIDEQLNEALQRVRSPEHGSTARDLVDTVAEGTPEAIMAWLRRTSDNWPAIRPIIRIGRDASVVDPDLPDLVERWLEEAISDIEDGLTAAGRLAPHQRHFRGVLAMSQLDYVAQHWDHADWKLDREQMLEELGASWVRLLT
;
A
#
# COMPACT_ATOMS: atom_id res chain seq x y z
N MET A 1 -8.72 1.47 -23.29
CA MET A 1 -7.45 1.13 -22.62
C MET A 1 -7.52 1.46 -21.13
N LYS A 2 -7.74 2.73 -20.74
CA LYS A 2 -7.99 3.16 -19.35
C LYS A 2 -8.97 2.28 -18.58
N ALA A 3 -10.20 2.11 -19.10
CA ALA A 3 -11.22 1.27 -18.47
C ALA A 3 -10.78 -0.19 -18.28
N LEU A 4 -9.91 -0.71 -19.15
CA LEU A 4 -9.48 -2.10 -19.16
C LEU A 4 -8.36 -2.34 -18.15
N ILE A 5 -7.45 -1.36 -17.99
CA ILE A 5 -6.43 -1.37 -16.93
C ILE A 5 -7.10 -1.19 -15.57
N ASP A 6 -8.05 -0.26 -15.45
CA ASP A 6 -8.84 -0.07 -14.22
C ASP A 6 -9.59 -1.36 -13.83
N GLU A 7 -10.22 -2.05 -14.79
CA GLU A 7 -10.99 -3.26 -14.55
C GLU A 7 -10.10 -4.45 -14.16
N GLN A 8 -8.98 -4.67 -14.87
CA GLN A 8 -8.00 -5.71 -14.53
C GLN A 8 -7.33 -5.46 -13.16
N LEU A 9 -7.00 -4.20 -12.85
CA LEU A 9 -6.44 -3.83 -11.56
C LEU A 9 -7.46 -4.07 -10.43
N ASN A 10 -8.73 -3.72 -10.66
CA ASN A 10 -9.78 -3.95 -9.68
C ASN A 10 -10.05 -5.42 -9.42
N GLU A 11 -10.00 -6.25 -10.46
CA GLU A 11 -10.19 -7.70 -10.38
C GLU A 11 -9.01 -8.38 -9.68
N ALA A 12 -7.76 -8.06 -10.06
CA ALA A 12 -6.55 -8.61 -9.45
C ALA A 12 -6.40 -8.26 -7.97
N LEU A 13 -6.96 -7.13 -7.55
CA LEU A 13 -6.98 -6.67 -6.16
C LEU A 13 -8.20 -7.17 -5.36
N GLN A 14 -9.06 -8.01 -5.96
CA GLN A 14 -10.28 -8.55 -5.32
C GLN A 14 -11.17 -7.45 -4.69
N ARG A 15 -11.34 -6.31 -5.38
CA ARG A 15 -12.05 -5.16 -4.83
C ARG A 15 -13.58 -5.34 -4.78
N VAL A 16 -14.18 -5.00 -3.66
CA VAL A 16 -15.61 -4.64 -3.56
C VAL A 16 -15.72 -3.11 -3.61
N ARG A 17 -16.49 -2.56 -4.56
CA ARG A 17 -16.69 -1.11 -4.70
C ARG A 17 -17.35 -0.54 -3.43
N SER A 18 -16.71 0.43 -2.77
CA SER A 18 -17.35 1.35 -1.83
C SER A 18 -17.55 2.71 -2.51
N PRO A 19 -18.70 3.37 -2.35
CA PRO A 19 -18.97 4.67 -2.98
C PRO A 19 -18.19 5.84 -2.36
N GLU A 20 -17.56 5.66 -1.19
CA GLU A 20 -16.84 6.73 -0.47
C GLU A 20 -15.32 6.69 -0.70
N HIS A 21 -14.76 5.50 -0.93
CA HIS A 21 -13.33 5.31 -1.16
C HIS A 21 -13.15 4.23 -2.22
N GLY A 22 -12.49 4.57 -3.33
CA GLY A 22 -11.96 3.55 -4.23
C GLY A 22 -11.06 2.66 -3.41
N SER A 23 -11.42 1.38 -3.23
CA SER A 23 -10.56 0.42 -2.54
C SER A 23 -10.15 0.75 -1.09
N THR A 24 -11.08 0.99 -0.16
CA THR A 24 -10.74 0.83 1.27
C THR A 24 -10.32 -0.61 1.54
N ALA A 25 -9.07 -0.85 1.88
CA ALA A 25 -8.73 -2.02 2.65
C ALA A 25 -9.22 -1.71 4.07
N ARG A 26 -10.49 -2.01 4.39
CA ARG A 26 -10.96 -2.00 5.80
C ARG A 26 -9.96 -2.73 6.69
N ASP A 27 -9.39 -3.81 6.16
CA ASP A 27 -8.27 -4.53 6.74
C ASP A 27 -7.06 -3.65 7.11
N LEU A 28 -6.66 -2.66 6.29
CA LEU A 28 -5.55 -1.76 6.60
C LEU A 28 -5.94 -0.76 7.69
N VAL A 29 -7.13 -0.15 7.60
CA VAL A 29 -7.65 0.75 8.65
C VAL A 29 -7.68 0.02 10.00
N ASP A 30 -8.27 -1.17 10.04
CA ASP A 30 -8.39 -2.00 11.24
C ASP A 30 -7.02 -2.45 11.75
N THR A 31 -6.12 -2.89 10.86
CA THR A 31 -4.73 -3.26 11.20
C THR A 31 -3.99 -2.09 11.84
N VAL A 32 -4.08 -0.91 11.21
CA VAL A 32 -3.44 0.28 11.72
C VAL A 32 -4.05 0.60 13.07
N ALA A 33 -5.38 0.68 13.19
CA ALA A 33 -6.10 1.00 14.42
C ALA A 33 -5.74 0.07 15.59
N GLU A 34 -5.60 -1.24 15.35
CA GLU A 34 -5.10 -2.20 16.33
C GLU A 34 -3.66 -1.89 16.73
N GLY A 35 -2.79 -1.60 15.76
CA GLY A 35 -1.44 -1.07 16.01
C GLY A 35 -0.47 -2.06 16.66
N THR A 36 -0.82 -3.35 16.73
CA THR A 36 0.07 -4.38 17.25
C THR A 36 1.11 -4.78 16.19
N PRO A 37 2.35 -5.12 16.60
CA PRO A 37 3.34 -5.68 15.68
C PRO A 37 2.81 -6.88 14.89
N GLU A 38 2.01 -7.72 15.54
CA GLU A 38 1.40 -8.92 14.96
C GLU A 38 0.39 -8.58 13.86
N ALA A 39 -0.49 -7.60 14.09
CA ALA A 39 -1.47 -7.17 13.08
C ALA A 39 -0.78 -6.56 11.86
N ILE A 40 0.18 -5.65 12.08
CA ILE A 40 0.96 -5.02 11.01
C ILE A 40 1.71 -6.09 10.20
N MET A 41 2.37 -7.04 10.87
CA MET A 41 3.11 -8.10 10.20
C MET A 41 2.17 -9.04 9.42
N ALA A 42 1.02 -9.40 9.99
CA ALA A 42 0.04 -10.23 9.30
C ALA A 42 -0.49 -9.55 8.03
N TRP A 43 -0.74 -8.24 8.07
CA TRP A 43 -1.16 -7.47 6.90
C TRP A 43 -0.05 -7.42 5.84
N LEU A 44 1.20 -7.12 6.21
CA LEU A 44 2.33 -7.07 5.28
C LEU A 44 2.59 -8.43 4.59
N ARG A 45 2.45 -9.55 5.31
CA ARG A 45 2.54 -10.90 4.72
C ARG A 45 1.46 -11.11 3.66
N ARG A 46 0.18 -10.87 4.00
CA ARG A 46 -0.93 -11.01 3.05
C ARG A 46 -0.77 -10.11 1.83
N THR A 47 -0.38 -8.86 2.04
CA THR A 47 -0.16 -7.90 0.95
C THR A 47 0.98 -8.36 0.02
N SER A 48 2.07 -8.88 0.58
CA SER A 48 3.21 -9.35 -0.21
C SER A 48 2.97 -10.68 -0.94
N ASP A 49 2.07 -11.54 -0.45
CA ASP A 49 1.64 -12.75 -1.18
C ASP A 49 0.98 -12.39 -2.52
N ASN A 50 0.34 -11.22 -2.61
CA ASN A 50 -0.33 -10.74 -3.82
C ASN A 50 0.61 -10.02 -4.80
N TRP A 51 1.87 -9.77 -4.44
CA TRP A 51 2.81 -9.03 -5.28
C TRP A 51 3.00 -9.59 -6.70
N PRO A 52 3.09 -10.91 -6.92
CA PRO A 52 3.22 -11.44 -8.28
C PRO A 52 2.07 -11.05 -9.22
N ALA A 53 0.86 -10.87 -8.67
CA ALA A 53 -0.31 -10.45 -9.44
C ALA A 53 -0.38 -8.93 -9.61
N ILE A 54 -0.03 -8.16 -8.57
CA ILE A 54 -0.22 -6.70 -8.54
C ILE A 54 0.91 -5.95 -9.28
N ARG A 55 2.17 -6.37 -9.10
CA ARG A 55 3.35 -5.64 -9.61
C ARG A 55 3.34 -5.43 -11.13
N PRO A 56 2.96 -6.42 -11.98
CA PRO A 56 2.87 -6.19 -13.43
C PRO A 56 1.88 -5.07 -13.78
N ILE A 57 0.77 -4.97 -13.07
CA ILE A 57 -0.28 -3.99 -13.32
C ILE A 57 0.19 -2.59 -12.91
N ILE A 58 0.84 -2.47 -11.74
CA ILE A 58 1.48 -1.22 -11.29
C ILE A 58 2.52 -0.73 -12.31
N ARG A 59 3.36 -1.64 -12.82
CA ARG A 59 4.39 -1.31 -13.81
C ARG A 59 3.76 -0.77 -15.10
N ILE A 60 2.74 -1.45 -15.63
CA ILE A 60 1.99 -0.99 -16.80
C ILE A 60 1.34 0.37 -16.54
N GLY A 61 0.77 0.57 -15.36
CA GLY A 61 0.17 1.84 -14.95
C GLY A 61 1.18 3.00 -15.02
N ARG A 62 2.35 2.83 -14.39
CA ARG A 62 3.41 3.86 -14.41
C ARG A 62 3.97 4.10 -15.82
N ASP A 63 4.23 3.04 -16.58
CA ASP A 63 4.74 3.16 -17.94
C ASP A 63 3.74 3.91 -18.84
N ALA A 64 2.44 3.69 -18.63
CA ALA A 64 1.38 4.39 -19.36
C ALA A 64 1.29 5.88 -18.95
N SER A 65 1.44 6.22 -17.66
CA SER A 65 1.46 7.62 -17.18
C SER A 65 2.59 8.45 -17.79
N VAL A 66 3.72 7.83 -18.13
CA VAL A 66 4.86 8.51 -18.80
C VAL A 66 4.52 8.89 -20.25
N VAL A 67 3.65 8.12 -20.92
CA VAL A 67 3.33 8.28 -22.34
C VAL A 67 2.06 9.12 -22.55
N ASP A 68 1.12 9.09 -21.61
CA ASP A 68 -0.15 9.81 -21.68
C ASP A 68 -0.44 10.53 -20.35
N PRO A 69 -0.23 11.85 -20.26
CA PRO A 69 -0.48 12.62 -19.04
C PRO A 69 -1.97 12.79 -18.70
N ASP A 70 -2.89 12.45 -19.62
CA ASP A 70 -4.34 12.46 -19.38
C ASP A 70 -4.85 11.11 -18.82
N LEU A 71 -4.00 10.07 -18.81
CA LEU A 71 -4.19 8.94 -17.92
C LEU A 71 -3.88 9.44 -16.51
N PRO A 72 -4.86 9.51 -15.59
CA PRO A 72 -4.56 9.85 -14.21
C PRO A 72 -3.48 8.89 -13.72
N ASP A 73 -2.54 9.38 -12.91
CA ASP A 73 -1.50 8.54 -12.34
C ASP A 73 -2.16 7.52 -11.40
N LEU A 74 -2.59 6.42 -11.99
CA LEU A 74 -3.50 5.44 -11.40
C LEU A 74 -2.88 4.83 -10.15
N VAL A 75 -1.56 4.69 -10.19
CA VAL A 75 -0.74 4.20 -9.09
C VAL A 75 -0.64 5.25 -7.98
N GLU A 76 -0.49 6.53 -8.32
CA GLU A 76 -0.44 7.61 -7.33
C GLU A 76 -1.77 7.74 -6.58
N ARG A 77 -2.91 7.68 -7.29
CA ARG A 77 -4.23 7.68 -6.65
C ARG A 77 -4.43 6.49 -5.72
N TRP A 78 -3.97 5.31 -6.13
CA TRP A 78 -4.06 4.11 -5.30
C TRP A 78 -3.16 4.21 -4.04
N LEU A 79 -1.95 4.76 -4.19
CA LEU A 79 -1.08 5.02 -3.05
C LEU A 79 -1.73 6.04 -2.09
N GLU A 80 -2.34 7.10 -2.61
CA GLU A 80 -3.04 8.11 -1.79
C GLU A 80 -4.25 7.53 -1.05
N GLU A 81 -5.01 6.64 -1.67
CA GLU A 81 -6.09 5.90 -1.01
C GLU A 81 -5.56 5.07 0.18
N ALA A 82 -4.47 4.33 0.00
CA ALA A 82 -3.86 3.55 1.08
C ALA A 82 -3.24 4.43 2.18
N ILE A 83 -2.69 5.60 1.83
CA ILE A 83 -2.21 6.59 2.80
C ILE A 83 -3.37 7.12 3.64
N SER A 84 -4.51 7.39 3.01
CA SER A 84 -5.73 7.85 3.69
C SER A 84 -6.26 6.77 4.64
N ASP A 85 -6.26 5.49 4.25
CA ASP A 85 -6.63 4.36 5.12
C ASP A 85 -5.75 4.30 6.39
N ILE A 86 -4.44 4.59 6.27
CA ILE A 86 -3.53 4.66 7.43
C ILE A 86 -3.89 5.86 8.33
N GLU A 87 -4.15 7.03 7.74
CA GLU A 87 -4.56 8.22 8.49
C GLU A 87 -5.86 7.98 9.27
N ASP A 88 -6.84 7.31 8.66
CA ASP A 88 -8.10 6.93 9.28
C ASP A 88 -7.89 5.97 10.44
N GLY A 89 -7.05 4.93 10.27
CA GLY A 89 -6.73 3.99 11.34
C GLY A 89 -6.02 4.66 12.53
N LEU A 90 -5.09 5.59 12.26
CA LEU A 90 -4.43 6.39 13.30
C LEU A 90 -5.41 7.33 14.01
N THR A 91 -6.33 7.92 13.26
CA THR A 91 -7.38 8.79 13.79
C THR A 91 -8.35 8.02 14.69
N ALA A 92 -8.82 6.85 14.24
CA ALA A 92 -9.72 5.99 15.00
C ALA A 92 -9.11 5.54 16.33
N ALA A 93 -7.80 5.26 16.35
CA ALA A 93 -7.08 4.87 17.56
C ALA A 93 -6.64 6.05 18.45
N GLY A 94 -6.86 7.30 18.02
CA GLY A 94 -6.40 8.48 18.76
C GLY A 94 -4.87 8.59 18.88
N ARG A 95 -4.12 7.96 17.96
CA ARG A 95 -2.65 7.99 17.96
C ARG A 95 -2.12 9.12 17.08
N LEU A 96 -0.97 9.64 17.50
CA LEU A 96 -0.23 10.72 16.87
C LEU A 96 -1.03 12.05 16.76
N ALA A 97 -0.30 13.15 16.61
CA ALA A 97 -0.93 14.44 16.33
C ALA A 97 -1.49 14.47 14.90
N PRO A 98 -2.57 15.23 14.61
CA PRO A 98 -3.20 15.26 13.28
C PRO A 98 -2.21 15.51 12.14
N HIS A 99 -1.29 16.47 12.30
CA HIS A 99 -0.28 16.79 11.29
C HIS A 99 0.73 15.67 11.00
N GLN A 100 0.77 14.62 11.82
CA GLN A 100 1.70 13.50 11.66
C GLN A 100 1.07 12.34 10.88
N ARG A 101 -0.25 12.18 10.92
CA ARG A 101 -0.92 10.94 10.49
C ARG A 101 -0.73 10.67 9.00
N HIS A 102 -1.14 11.62 8.16
CA HIS A 102 -0.93 11.55 6.71
C HIS A 102 0.55 11.33 6.37
N PHE A 103 1.45 12.17 6.89
CA PHE A 103 2.87 12.08 6.58
C PHE A 103 3.50 10.74 6.99
N ARG A 104 3.09 10.16 8.12
CA ARG A 104 3.57 8.83 8.53
C ARG A 104 2.98 7.72 7.66
N GLY A 105 1.75 7.88 7.16
CA GLY A 105 1.18 7.03 6.12
C GLY A 105 1.99 7.10 4.82
N VAL A 106 2.37 8.30 4.37
CA VAL A 106 3.25 8.50 3.20
C VAL A 106 4.55 7.73 3.36
N LEU A 107 5.23 7.86 4.51
CA LEU A 107 6.49 7.17 4.77
C LEU A 107 6.33 5.64 4.76
N ALA A 108 5.29 5.12 5.42
CA ALA A 108 5.02 3.68 5.48
C ALA A 108 4.74 3.10 4.08
N MET A 109 3.84 3.73 3.33
CA MET A 109 3.48 3.28 1.98
C MET A 109 4.63 3.42 0.98
N SER A 110 5.46 4.46 1.11
CA SER A 110 6.66 4.62 0.29
C SER A 110 7.66 3.48 0.50
N GLN A 111 7.84 3.00 1.75
CA GLN A 111 8.70 1.85 2.02
C GLN A 111 8.19 0.60 1.32
N LEU A 112 6.89 0.31 1.45
CA LEU A 112 6.27 -0.86 0.84
C LEU A 112 6.32 -0.81 -0.70
N ASP A 113 5.97 0.33 -1.28
CA ASP A 113 5.99 0.54 -2.74
C ASP A 113 7.41 0.38 -3.30
N TYR A 114 8.42 0.94 -2.64
CA TYR A 114 9.81 0.79 -3.06
C TYR A 114 10.25 -0.68 -3.05
N VAL A 115 10.01 -1.40 -1.95
CA VAL A 115 10.35 -2.82 -1.87
C VAL A 115 9.61 -3.61 -2.93
N ALA A 116 8.31 -3.40 -3.09
CA ALA A 116 7.49 -4.07 -4.09
C ALA A 116 8.02 -3.84 -5.50
N GLN A 117 8.49 -2.64 -5.85
CA GLN A 117 9.05 -2.38 -7.18
C GLN A 117 10.35 -3.13 -7.44
N HIS A 118 11.22 -3.17 -6.44
CA HIS A 118 12.62 -3.56 -6.61
C HIS A 118 12.92 -4.99 -6.16
N TRP A 119 11.95 -5.72 -5.59
CA TRP A 119 12.16 -7.04 -4.98
C TRP A 119 12.96 -8.02 -5.85
N ASP A 120 12.56 -8.28 -7.11
CA ASP A 120 13.26 -9.29 -7.92
C ASP A 120 14.54 -8.78 -8.60
N HIS A 121 14.84 -7.48 -8.51
CA HIS A 121 15.89 -6.85 -9.34
C HIS A 121 17.08 -6.38 -8.50
N ALA A 122 16.88 -6.17 -7.20
CA ALA A 122 17.93 -5.74 -6.27
C ALA A 122 18.59 -6.92 -5.54
N ASP A 123 19.88 -6.76 -5.25
CA ASP A 123 20.67 -7.68 -4.42
C ASP A 123 20.49 -7.32 -2.94
N TRP A 124 19.33 -7.65 -2.40
CA TRP A 124 18.86 -7.18 -1.08
C TRP A 124 19.67 -7.66 0.12
N LYS A 125 20.50 -8.70 -0.04
CA LYS A 125 21.27 -9.33 1.06
C LYS A 125 20.40 -9.94 2.18
N LEU A 126 19.11 -10.12 1.94
CA LEU A 126 18.14 -10.67 2.87
C LEU A 126 17.08 -11.45 2.09
N ASP A 127 16.47 -12.43 2.74
CA ASP A 127 15.34 -13.17 2.18
C ASP A 127 14.01 -12.44 2.39
N ARG A 128 12.92 -13.01 1.85
CA ARG A 128 11.59 -12.40 1.93
C ARG A 128 11.10 -12.23 3.36
N GLU A 129 11.37 -13.19 4.23
CA GLU A 129 10.88 -13.13 5.61
C GLU A 129 11.65 -12.07 6.40
N GLN A 130 12.97 -12.01 6.22
CA GLN A 130 13.83 -10.97 6.80
C GLN A 130 13.44 -9.57 6.32
N MET A 131 13.09 -9.41 5.03
CA MET A 131 12.58 -8.14 4.49
C MET A 131 11.31 -7.71 5.22
N LEU A 132 10.39 -8.66 5.39
CA LEU A 132 9.10 -8.44 6.02
C LEU A 132 9.24 -8.07 7.49
N GLU A 133 10.19 -8.69 8.21
CA GLU A 133 10.54 -8.34 9.59
C GLU A 133 11.06 -6.89 9.70
N GLU A 134 12.01 -6.49 8.84
CA GLU A 134 12.55 -5.13 8.82
C GLU A 134 11.48 -4.09 8.47
N LEU A 135 10.65 -4.37 7.47
CA LEU A 135 9.54 -3.51 7.06
C LEU A 135 8.49 -3.38 8.17
N GLY A 136 8.15 -4.49 8.82
CA GLY A 136 7.23 -4.54 9.96
C GLY A 136 7.73 -3.73 11.14
N ALA A 137 9.01 -3.88 11.53
CA ALA A 137 9.63 -3.11 12.60
C ALA A 137 9.62 -1.60 12.30
N SER A 138 9.89 -1.22 11.05
CA SER A 138 9.80 0.16 10.60
C SER A 138 8.37 0.71 10.69
N TRP A 139 7.38 -0.06 10.24
CA TRP A 139 5.97 0.33 10.29
C TRP A 139 5.45 0.46 11.72
N VAL A 140 5.83 -0.44 12.63
CA VAL A 140 5.52 -0.29 14.06
C VAL A 140 6.05 1.05 14.57
N ARG A 141 7.32 1.36 14.33
CA ARG A 141 7.92 2.63 14.76
C ARG A 141 7.25 3.86 14.13
N LEU A 142 6.75 3.75 12.90
CA LEU A 142 6.01 4.81 12.23
C LEU A 142 4.60 4.96 12.79
N LEU A 143 3.89 3.89 13.12
CA LEU A 143 2.43 3.94 13.32
C LEU A 143 1.98 3.79 14.78
N THR A 144 2.89 3.47 15.70
CA THR A 144 2.63 3.37 17.14
C THR A 144 3.36 4.46 17.92
#